data_AF-A0A941F7R0-F1
#
_entry.id   AF-A0A941F7R0-F1
#
_cell.length_a   1.000
_cell.length_b   1.000
_cell.length_c   1.000
_cell.angle_alpha   90.00
_cell.angle_beta   90.00
_cell.angle_gamma   90.00
#
_symmetry.space_group_name_H-M   'P 1'
#
loop_
_entity.id
_entity.type
_entity.pdbx_description
1 polymer ?
#
loop_
_entity_poly.entity_id
_entity_poly.type
_entity_poly.pdbx_seq_one_letter_code
_entity_poly.pdbx_strand_id
1 'polypeptide(L)'
;MRSLERHRDVGAYALGVLDEAEAFRFEDHLMECPRCAAEVTEFGATTRQLMLYRRATPRFVHPMAQPGPRMLDRLLAEVATRRRAGRRRLLFAMAASVAFAVSVPGIAMMAQGGSEDPPVRVAATDARTGVWAQVTTEDEASGSQVELKVKDSAGSRPCHLVIVGRDGSEETATSWHGPGHDAQPHTMMASSSMHPDEIARYEIRTATGERLVMLEPPS
;
A
#
# COMPACT_ATOMS: atom_id res chain seq x y z
N MET A 1 -17.98 51.72 30.04
CA MET A 1 -17.04 50.80 30.72
C MET A 1 -15.63 51.36 30.61
N ARG A 2 -14.90 51.38 31.73
CA ARG A 2 -13.53 51.89 31.82
C ARG A 2 -12.58 50.93 31.09
N SER A 3 -11.50 51.42 30.46
CA SER A 3 -10.52 50.61 29.70
C SER A 3 -10.00 49.38 30.48
N LEU A 4 -9.86 49.50 31.81
CA LEU A 4 -9.45 48.42 32.72
C LEU A 4 -10.46 47.27 32.86
N GLU A 5 -11.76 47.54 32.67
CA GLU A 5 -12.80 46.50 32.66
C GLU A 5 -12.70 45.67 31.38
N ARG A 6 -12.45 46.31 30.22
CA ARG A 6 -12.33 45.61 28.93
C ARG A 6 -11.15 44.62 28.91
N HIS A 7 -10.00 44.97 29.50
CA HIS A 7 -8.85 44.04 29.56
C HIS A 7 -9.09 42.79 30.41
N ARG A 8 -10.05 42.82 31.36
CA ARG A 8 -10.35 41.65 32.22
C ARG A 8 -11.21 40.60 31.50
N ASP A 9 -11.90 41.01 30.44
CA ASP A 9 -12.85 40.14 29.72
C ASP A 9 -12.15 39.20 28.71
N VAL A 10 -10.84 39.34 28.49
CA VAL A 10 -10.06 38.53 27.53
C VAL A 10 -10.17 37.02 27.78
N GLY A 11 -10.15 36.60 29.04
CA GLY A 11 -10.30 35.19 29.41
C GLY A 11 -11.74 34.70 29.24
N ALA A 12 -12.73 35.54 29.56
CA ALA A 12 -14.15 35.24 29.39
C ALA A 12 -14.52 35.12 27.90
N TYR A 13 -13.98 36.00 27.07
CA TYR A 13 -14.09 35.94 25.62
C TYR A 13 -13.45 34.67 25.07
N ALA A 14 -12.20 34.35 25.45
CA ALA A 14 -11.51 33.14 25.00
C ALA A 14 -12.26 31.84 25.37
N LEU A 15 -12.90 31.81 26.54
CA LEU A 15 -13.72 30.67 26.99
C LEU A 15 -15.12 30.63 26.36
N GLY A 16 -15.53 31.67 25.63
CA GLY A 16 -16.86 31.80 25.01
C GLY A 16 -17.99 31.88 26.04
N VAL A 17 -17.76 32.55 27.17
CA VAL A 17 -18.76 32.70 28.25
C VAL A 17 -19.41 34.08 28.29
N LEU A 18 -18.91 35.04 27.50
CA LEU A 18 -19.55 36.34 27.33
C LEU A 18 -20.88 36.18 26.58
N ASP A 19 -21.84 37.05 26.89
CA ASP A 19 -23.05 37.15 26.07
C ASP A 19 -22.75 37.79 24.70
N GLU A 20 -23.71 37.75 23.78
CA GLU A 20 -23.56 38.25 22.41
C GLU A 20 -23.21 39.76 22.37
N ALA A 21 -23.81 40.56 23.25
CA ALA A 21 -23.61 42.01 23.29
C ALA A 21 -22.26 42.37 23.94
N GLU A 22 -21.79 41.58 24.89
CA GLU A 22 -20.47 41.67 25.50
C GLU A 22 -19.37 41.25 24.54
N ALA A 23 -19.55 40.14 23.81
CA ALA A 23 -18.60 39.66 22.81
C ALA A 23 -18.39 40.70 21.70
N PHE A 24 -19.47 41.23 21.13
CA PHE A 24 -19.38 42.27 20.09
C PHE A 24 -18.62 43.52 20.56
N ARG A 25 -18.88 43.98 21.79
CA ARG A 25 -18.16 45.13 22.38
C ARG A 25 -16.68 44.82 22.65
N PHE A 26 -16.34 43.57 22.93
CA PHE A 26 -14.96 43.14 23.14
C PHE A 26 -14.21 42.99 21.80
N GLU A 27 -14.87 42.51 20.75
CA GLU A 27 -14.32 42.43 19.39
C GLU A 27 -13.92 43.82 18.84
N ASP A 28 -14.75 44.84 19.07
CA ASP A 28 -14.40 46.24 18.77
C ASP A 28 -13.09 46.66 19.47
N HIS A 29 -12.92 46.29 20.73
CA HIS A 29 -11.69 46.55 21.47
C HIS A 29 -10.48 45.75 20.96
N LEU A 30 -10.67 44.52 20.47
CA LEU A 30 -9.59 43.71 19.89
C LEU A 30 -8.97 44.36 18.66
N MET A 31 -9.77 45.10 17.88
CA MET A 31 -9.28 45.84 16.71
C MET A 31 -8.32 46.97 17.09
N GLU A 32 -8.46 47.53 18.30
CA GLU A 32 -7.69 48.68 18.77
C GLU A 32 -6.58 48.30 19.77
N CYS A 33 -6.56 47.06 20.28
CA CYS A 33 -5.61 46.62 21.31
C CYS A 33 -4.83 45.36 20.94
N PRO A 34 -3.56 45.49 20.48
CA PRO A 34 -2.74 44.34 20.09
C PRO A 34 -2.38 43.42 21.27
N ARG A 35 -2.34 43.93 22.49
CA ARG A 35 -2.09 43.11 23.70
C ARG A 35 -3.22 42.11 23.92
N CYS A 36 -4.47 42.56 23.89
CA CYS A 36 -5.62 41.68 24.04
C CYS A 36 -5.70 40.66 22.91
N ALA A 37 -5.40 41.07 21.66
CA ALA A 37 -5.34 40.14 20.53
C ALA A 37 -4.30 39.03 20.74
N ALA A 38 -3.10 39.36 21.23
CA ALA A 38 -2.08 38.37 21.56
C ALA A 38 -2.54 37.44 22.70
N GLU A 39 -3.09 37.98 23.79
CA GLU A 39 -3.56 37.20 24.94
C GLU A 39 -4.68 36.21 24.55
N VAL A 40 -5.64 36.60 23.70
CA VAL A 40 -6.67 35.66 23.20
C VAL A 40 -6.03 34.46 22.48
N THR A 41 -5.02 34.70 21.64
CA THR A 41 -4.33 33.61 20.93
C THR A 41 -3.56 32.69 21.88
N GLU A 42 -2.91 33.26 22.90
CA GLU A 42 -2.19 32.52 23.94
C GLU A 42 -3.13 31.59 24.73
N PHE A 43 -4.35 32.06 25.03
CA PHE A 43 -5.35 31.25 25.72
C PHE A 43 -5.91 30.08 24.90
N GLY A 44 -5.65 29.99 23.59
CA GLY A 44 -6.19 28.95 22.74
C GLY A 44 -5.85 27.53 23.21
N ALA A 45 -4.61 27.29 23.65
CA ALA A 45 -4.18 25.99 24.16
C ALA A 45 -4.89 25.62 25.48
N THR A 46 -4.96 26.56 26.42
CA THR A 46 -5.60 26.38 27.73
C THR A 46 -7.11 26.17 27.58
N THR A 47 -7.77 26.99 26.75
CA THR A 47 -9.21 26.87 26.46
C THR A 47 -9.54 25.49 25.87
N ARG A 48 -8.71 24.98 24.95
CA ARG A 48 -8.88 23.64 24.38
C ARG A 48 -8.81 22.55 25.47
N GLN A 49 -7.86 22.65 26.39
CA GLN A 49 -7.74 21.69 27.50
C GLN A 49 -8.96 21.76 28.44
N LEU A 50 -9.42 22.96 28.79
CA LEU A 50 -10.60 23.15 29.63
C LEU A 50 -11.88 22.60 28.96
N MET A 51 -12.00 22.75 27.64
CA MET A 51 -13.09 22.15 26.87
C MET A 51 -13.05 20.62 26.87
N LEU A 52 -11.86 20.02 26.76
CA LEU A 52 -11.69 18.57 26.86
C LEU A 52 -12.05 18.07 28.25
N TYR A 53 -11.60 18.75 29.30
CA TYR A 53 -11.95 18.45 30.68
C TYR A 53 -13.46 18.49 30.89
N ARG A 54 -14.13 19.57 30.46
CA ARG A 54 -15.59 19.73 30.58
C ARG A 54 -16.37 18.60 29.88
N ARG A 55 -15.89 18.11 28.74
CA ARG A 55 -16.54 17.00 28.01
C ARG A 55 -16.32 15.64 28.68
N ALA A 56 -15.13 15.43 29.26
CA ALA A 56 -14.74 14.16 29.87
C ALA A 56 -15.22 14.00 31.32
N THR A 57 -15.52 15.10 32.02
CA THR A 57 -15.83 15.09 33.45
C THR A 57 -17.30 15.45 33.73
N PRO A 58 -18.08 14.54 34.36
CA PRO A 58 -19.45 14.83 34.78
C PRO A 58 -19.53 15.99 35.78
N ARG A 59 -20.61 16.78 35.72
CA ARG A 59 -20.79 18.01 36.55
C ARG A 59 -20.78 17.79 38.07
N PHE A 60 -21.00 16.55 38.53
CA PHE A 60 -20.99 16.20 39.95
C PHE A 60 -19.58 15.90 40.50
N VAL A 61 -18.56 15.87 39.65
CA VAL A 61 -17.17 15.66 40.06
C VAL A 61 -16.56 17.02 40.38
N HIS A 62 -16.05 17.18 41.61
CA HIS A 62 -15.39 18.42 42.03
C HIS A 62 -14.10 18.64 41.21
N PRO A 63 -13.75 19.87 40.78
CA PRO A 63 -12.54 20.12 39.98
C PRO A 63 -11.23 19.66 40.64
N MET A 64 -11.22 19.64 41.98
CA MET A 64 -10.09 19.22 42.81
C MET A 64 -10.23 17.78 43.33
N ALA A 65 -11.17 17.01 42.79
CA ALA A 65 -11.35 15.62 43.16
C ALA A 65 -10.13 14.81 42.73
N GLN A 66 -9.49 14.14 43.68
CA GLN A 66 -8.39 13.23 43.38
C GLN A 66 -8.94 11.84 43.04
N PRO A 67 -8.35 11.14 42.06
CA PRO A 67 -8.67 9.75 41.82
C PRO A 67 -8.43 8.94 43.11
N GLY A 68 -9.38 8.09 43.49
CA GLY A 68 -9.17 7.18 44.62
C GLY A 68 -7.96 6.25 44.36
N PRO A 69 -7.20 5.87 45.39
CA PRO A 69 -5.97 5.07 45.23
C PRO A 69 -6.20 3.77 44.46
N ARG A 70 -7.36 3.13 44.67
CA ARG A 70 -7.76 1.90 43.96
C ARG A 70 -7.93 2.08 42.44
N MET A 71 -8.32 3.27 41.97
CA MET A 71 -8.47 3.55 40.54
C MET A 71 -7.10 3.64 39.88
N LEU A 72 -6.14 4.32 40.54
CA LEU A 72 -4.77 4.42 40.07
C LEU A 72 -4.12 3.04 40.00
N ASP A 73 -4.23 2.24 41.07
CA ASP A 73 -3.69 0.88 41.11
C ASP A 73 -4.26 0.02 39.98
N ARG A 74 -5.57 0.13 39.71
CA ARG A 74 -6.22 -0.58 38.62
C ARG A 74 -5.70 -0.16 37.24
N LEU A 75 -5.49 1.12 37.00
CA LEU A 75 -4.96 1.63 35.73
C LEU A 75 -3.50 1.23 35.53
N LEU A 76 -2.68 1.30 36.58
CA LEU A 76 -1.28 0.85 36.53
C LEU A 76 -1.20 -0.66 36.29
N ALA A 77 -2.06 -1.44 36.95
CA ALA A 77 -2.18 -2.87 36.70
C ALA A 77 -2.59 -3.15 35.24
N GLU A 78 -3.58 -2.43 34.71
CA GLU A 78 -4.04 -2.57 33.31
C GLU A 78 -2.95 -2.19 32.28
N VAL A 79 -2.15 -1.15 32.55
CA VAL A 79 -1.00 -0.81 31.70
C VAL A 79 0.07 -1.89 31.78
N ALA A 80 0.34 -2.43 32.97
CA ALA A 80 1.31 -3.51 33.17
C ALA A 80 0.89 -4.80 32.46
N THR A 81 -0.40 -5.18 32.49
CA THR A 81 -0.91 -6.34 31.76
C THR A 81 -0.81 -6.15 30.25
N ARG A 82 -1.17 -4.98 29.73
CA ARG A 82 -1.02 -4.65 28.30
C ARG A 82 0.43 -4.69 27.84
N ARG A 83 1.36 -4.12 28.60
CA ARG A 83 2.81 -4.18 28.30
C ARG A 83 3.31 -5.62 28.32
N ARG A 84 2.89 -6.42 29.29
CA ARG A 84 3.27 -7.84 29.37
C ARG A 84 2.71 -8.65 28.19
N ALA A 85 1.47 -8.38 27.76
CA ALA A 85 0.88 -8.99 26.58
C ALA A 85 1.62 -8.58 25.29
N GLY A 86 1.97 -7.29 25.14
CA GLY A 86 2.77 -6.81 24.01
C GLY A 86 4.16 -7.43 23.96
N ARG A 87 4.86 -7.50 25.10
CA ARG A 87 6.17 -8.17 25.21
C ARG A 87 6.07 -9.66 24.91
N ARG A 88 5.02 -10.36 25.35
CA ARG A 88 4.75 -11.76 24.98
C ARG A 88 4.51 -11.92 23.48
N ARG A 89 3.70 -11.06 22.86
CA ARG A 89 3.49 -11.05 21.41
C ARG A 89 4.80 -10.81 20.64
N LEU A 90 5.64 -9.89 21.11
CA LEU A 90 6.95 -9.64 20.53
C LEU A 90 7.88 -10.85 20.68
N LEU A 91 7.87 -11.51 21.85
CA LEU A 91 8.62 -12.75 22.08
C LEU A 91 8.12 -13.90 21.20
N PHE A 92 6.80 -14.03 21.01
CA PHE A 92 6.24 -15.00 20.07
C PHE A 92 6.56 -14.67 18.62
N ALA A 93 6.60 -13.39 18.25
CA ALA A 93 7.04 -12.96 16.92
C ALA A 93 8.53 -13.27 16.70
N MET A 94 9.39 -13.03 17.70
CA MET A 94 10.80 -13.43 17.66
C MET A 94 10.97 -14.96 17.58
N ALA A 95 10.23 -15.72 18.40
CA ALA A 95 10.25 -17.18 18.34
C ALA A 95 9.75 -17.70 16.99
N ALA A 96 8.71 -17.09 16.43
CA ALA A 96 8.23 -17.39 15.08
C ALA A 96 9.29 -17.07 14.02
N SER A 97 10.01 -15.95 14.13
CA SER A 97 11.11 -15.65 13.19
C SER A 97 12.27 -16.64 13.26
N VAL A 98 12.58 -17.20 14.44
CA VAL A 98 13.55 -18.30 14.58
C VAL A 98 12.99 -19.60 13.99
N ALA A 99 11.72 -19.91 14.23
CA ALA A 99 11.06 -21.07 13.63
C ALA A 99 11.02 -20.96 12.10
N PHE A 100 10.73 -19.78 11.54
CA PHE A 100 10.82 -19.52 10.11
C PHE A 100 12.27 -19.61 9.60
N ALA A 101 13.27 -19.11 10.32
CA ALA A 101 14.67 -19.24 9.92
C ALA A 101 15.14 -20.71 9.86
N VAL A 102 14.58 -21.58 10.70
CA VAL A 102 14.88 -23.03 10.70
C VAL A 102 13.97 -23.80 9.72
N SER A 103 12.76 -23.32 9.43
CA SER A 103 11.84 -23.94 8.48
C SER A 103 12.06 -23.49 7.03
N VAL A 104 12.68 -22.34 6.77
CA VAL A 104 12.98 -21.85 5.42
C VAL A 104 13.93 -22.79 4.67
N PRO A 105 15.01 -23.35 5.26
CA PRO A 105 15.78 -24.41 4.60
C PRO A 105 14.96 -25.68 4.36
N GLY A 106 14.09 -26.07 5.30
CA GLY A 106 13.26 -27.27 5.18
C GLY A 106 12.17 -27.16 4.11
N ILE A 107 11.56 -25.97 3.95
CA ILE A 107 10.57 -25.68 2.92
C ILE A 107 11.25 -25.45 1.56
N ALA A 108 12.44 -24.84 1.50
CA ALA A 108 13.21 -24.75 0.25
C ALA A 108 13.63 -26.13 -0.28
N MET A 109 13.84 -27.11 0.61
CA MET A 109 14.08 -28.50 0.20
C MET A 109 12.80 -29.27 -0.17
N MET A 110 11.62 -28.88 0.34
CA MET A 110 10.33 -29.47 -0.07
C MET A 110 9.68 -28.77 -1.28
N ALA A 111 10.00 -27.51 -1.53
CA ALA A 111 9.62 -26.76 -2.73
C ALA A 111 10.51 -27.09 -3.95
N GLN A 112 11.58 -27.87 -3.73
CA GLN A 112 12.34 -28.53 -4.80
C GLN A 112 11.55 -29.69 -5.46
N GLY A 113 10.27 -29.84 -5.13
CA GLY A 113 9.31 -30.63 -5.88
C GLY A 113 8.63 -29.87 -7.04
N GLY A 114 9.13 -28.68 -7.41
CA GLY A 114 8.91 -28.14 -8.75
C GLY A 114 9.70 -28.96 -9.76
N SER A 115 9.06 -29.34 -10.85
CA SER A 115 9.52 -30.24 -11.91
C SER A 115 11.03 -30.16 -12.17
N GLU A 116 11.73 -31.30 -12.19
CA GLU A 116 13.16 -31.42 -12.54
C GLU A 116 13.46 -31.03 -14.00
N ASP A 117 12.46 -30.58 -14.76
CA ASP A 117 12.62 -30.21 -16.15
C ASP A 117 13.17 -28.78 -16.29
N PRO A 118 14.29 -28.61 -17.02
CA PRO A 118 14.85 -27.30 -17.25
C PRO A 118 13.86 -26.42 -18.03
N PRO A 119 13.81 -25.10 -17.77
CA PRO A 119 12.88 -24.22 -18.46
C PRO A 119 13.13 -24.23 -19.97
N VAL A 120 12.04 -24.34 -20.75
CA VAL A 120 12.08 -24.35 -22.20
C VAL A 120 12.32 -22.94 -22.70
N ARG A 121 13.46 -22.69 -23.34
CA ARG A 121 13.81 -21.39 -23.90
C ARG A 121 13.92 -21.45 -25.42
N VAL A 122 13.12 -20.64 -26.10
CA VAL A 122 13.12 -20.49 -27.56
C VAL A 122 13.26 -19.02 -27.93
N ALA A 123 14.01 -18.71 -28.99
CA ALA A 123 14.10 -17.37 -29.55
C ALA A 123 14.02 -17.42 -31.08
N ALA A 124 13.35 -16.45 -31.68
CA ALA A 124 13.22 -16.33 -33.12
C ALA A 124 13.16 -14.86 -33.56
N THR A 125 13.61 -14.60 -34.78
CA THR A 125 13.37 -13.34 -35.48
C THR A 125 12.56 -13.64 -36.73
N ASP A 126 11.44 -12.95 -36.92
CA ASP A 126 10.68 -13.04 -38.17
C ASP A 126 11.35 -12.17 -39.24
N ALA A 127 11.71 -12.77 -40.37
CA ALA A 127 12.42 -12.07 -41.44
C ALA A 127 11.54 -11.06 -42.21
N ARG A 128 10.21 -11.22 -42.18
CA ARG A 128 9.27 -10.34 -42.87
C ARG A 128 8.97 -9.10 -42.03
N THR A 129 8.72 -9.28 -40.74
CA THR A 129 8.35 -8.17 -39.83
C THR A 129 9.54 -7.56 -39.12
N GLY A 130 10.67 -8.27 -39.05
CA GLY A 130 11.85 -7.85 -38.29
C GLY A 130 11.68 -7.94 -36.77
N VAL A 131 10.56 -8.50 -36.29
CA VAL A 131 10.29 -8.66 -34.86
C VAL A 131 11.10 -9.83 -34.31
N TRP A 132 11.87 -9.57 -33.25
CA TRP A 132 12.55 -10.60 -32.49
C TRP A 132 11.79 -10.88 -31.19
N ALA A 133 11.71 -12.15 -30.82
CA ALA A 133 11.17 -12.56 -29.55
C ALA A 133 11.97 -13.71 -28.94
N GLN A 134 11.93 -13.79 -27.61
CA GLN A 134 12.38 -14.93 -26.83
C GLN A 134 11.31 -15.27 -25.80
N VAL A 135 10.99 -16.55 -25.70
CA VAL A 135 10.06 -17.11 -24.72
C VAL A 135 10.85 -18.06 -23.82
N THR A 136 10.73 -17.88 -22.52
CA THR A 136 11.19 -18.85 -21.51
C THR A 136 9.97 -19.34 -20.75
N THR A 137 9.75 -20.66 -20.77
CA THR A 137 8.59 -21.31 -20.17
C THR A 137 9.07 -22.24 -19.08
N GLU A 138 8.50 -22.06 -17.88
CA GLU A 138 8.75 -22.88 -16.71
C GLU A 138 7.48 -23.67 -16.37
N ASP A 139 7.66 -24.94 -16.05
CA ASP A 139 6.57 -25.84 -15.69
C ASP A 139 6.13 -25.60 -14.25
N GLU A 140 4.84 -25.42 -14.04
CA GLU A 140 4.23 -25.17 -12.74
C GLU A 140 3.08 -26.14 -12.50
N ALA A 141 2.71 -26.36 -11.24
CA ALA A 141 1.66 -27.33 -10.89
C ALA A 141 0.28 -27.03 -11.54
N SER A 142 0.05 -25.80 -12.02
CA SER A 142 -1.19 -25.37 -12.67
C SER A 142 -1.04 -25.06 -14.17
N GLY A 143 0.07 -25.42 -14.81
CA GLY A 143 0.34 -25.13 -16.23
C GLY A 143 1.73 -24.55 -16.43
N SER A 144 1.84 -23.40 -17.09
CA SER A 144 3.15 -22.78 -17.37
C SER A 144 3.23 -21.32 -16.91
N GLN A 145 4.39 -20.96 -16.37
CA GLN A 145 4.81 -19.56 -16.23
C GLN A 145 5.70 -19.16 -17.43
N VAL A 146 5.38 -18.04 -18.06
CA VAL A 146 6.02 -17.63 -19.32
C VAL A 146 6.64 -16.24 -19.19
N GLU A 147 7.95 -16.15 -19.36
CA GLU A 147 8.67 -14.89 -19.57
C GLU A 147 8.82 -14.64 -21.08
N LEU A 148 8.27 -13.52 -21.55
CA LEU A 148 8.36 -13.08 -22.94
C LEU A 148 9.27 -11.85 -23.04
N LYS A 149 10.28 -11.91 -23.91
CA LYS A 149 11.09 -10.76 -24.33
C LYS A 149 10.81 -10.44 -25.79
N VAL A 150 10.50 -9.19 -26.10
CA VAL A 150 10.20 -8.75 -27.47
C VAL A 150 11.02 -7.53 -27.84
N LYS A 151 11.52 -7.52 -29.08
CA LYS A 151 12.10 -6.34 -29.72
C LYS A 151 11.39 -6.10 -31.05
N ASP A 152 10.84 -4.90 -31.19
CA ASP A 152 10.00 -4.50 -32.31
C ASP A 152 10.36 -3.07 -32.71
N SER A 153 10.74 -2.87 -33.97
CA SER A 153 11.18 -1.57 -34.48
C SER A 153 10.09 -0.80 -35.22
N ALA A 154 8.94 -1.43 -35.48
CA ALA A 154 7.85 -0.84 -36.27
C ALA A 154 6.92 0.08 -35.44
N GLY A 155 7.28 0.36 -34.17
CA GLY A 155 6.60 1.31 -33.30
C GLY A 155 5.49 0.71 -32.43
N SER A 156 4.95 1.54 -31.54
CA SER A 156 3.97 1.12 -30.54
C SER A 156 2.62 0.80 -31.17
N ARG A 157 2.24 -0.48 -31.13
CA ARG A 157 0.95 -1.01 -31.59
C ARG A 157 0.44 -2.07 -30.60
N PRO A 158 -0.88 -2.27 -30.48
CA PRO A 158 -1.42 -3.31 -29.59
C PRO A 158 -1.08 -4.71 -30.12
N CYS A 159 -0.46 -5.51 -29.27
CA CYS A 159 0.01 -6.87 -29.52
C CYS A 159 -0.47 -7.81 -28.40
N HIS A 160 -0.50 -9.10 -28.70
CA HIS A 160 -0.76 -10.14 -27.71
C HIS A 160 0.04 -11.40 -28.02
N LEU A 161 0.32 -12.17 -26.97
CA LEU A 161 0.96 -13.48 -27.03
C LEU A 161 -0.15 -14.53 -27.03
N VAL A 162 -0.16 -15.36 -28.08
CA VAL A 162 -1.01 -16.55 -28.18
C VAL A 162 -0.14 -17.78 -28.00
N ILE A 163 -0.51 -18.63 -27.06
CA ILE A 163 0.09 -19.94 -26.84
C ILE A 163 -0.83 -20.96 -27.52
N VAL A 164 -0.27 -21.77 -28.42
CA VAL A 164 -1.04 -22.76 -29.16
C VAL A 164 -0.65 -24.16 -28.70
N GLY A 165 -1.64 -24.92 -28.22
CA GLY A 165 -1.47 -26.30 -27.78
C GLY A 165 -1.28 -27.27 -28.95
N ARG A 166 -0.71 -28.44 -28.67
CA ARG A 166 -0.59 -29.56 -29.63
C ARG A 166 -1.95 -30.13 -30.06
N ASP A 167 -2.98 -29.90 -29.26
CA ASP A 167 -4.38 -30.22 -29.57
C ASP A 167 -5.06 -29.16 -30.46
N GLY A 168 -4.39 -28.04 -30.74
CA GLY A 168 -4.90 -26.92 -31.53
C GLY A 168 -5.68 -25.87 -30.74
N SER A 169 -5.77 -26.00 -29.41
CA SER A 169 -6.33 -24.94 -28.56
C SER A 169 -5.43 -23.69 -28.58
N GLU A 170 -6.04 -22.51 -28.49
CA GLU A 170 -5.32 -21.23 -28.44
C GLU A 170 -5.65 -20.49 -27.14
N GLU A 171 -4.62 -20.09 -26.38
CA GLU A 171 -4.75 -19.28 -25.16
C GLU A 171 -4.04 -17.93 -25.35
N THR A 172 -4.75 -16.82 -25.14
CA THR A 172 -4.12 -15.49 -25.13
C THR A 172 -3.54 -15.22 -23.74
N ALA A 173 -2.23 -15.38 -23.61
CA ALA A 173 -1.54 -15.38 -22.33
C ALA A 173 -1.27 -13.97 -21.78
N THR A 174 -1.02 -12.99 -22.66
CA THR A 174 -0.83 -11.57 -22.26
C THR A 174 -1.04 -10.62 -23.44
N SER A 175 -1.32 -9.35 -23.16
CA SER A 175 -1.46 -8.28 -24.15
C SER A 175 -0.71 -7.02 -23.73
N TRP A 176 -0.13 -6.31 -24.69
CA TRP A 176 0.67 -5.10 -24.45
C TRP A 176 0.60 -4.15 -25.65
N HIS A 177 1.09 -2.93 -25.45
CA HIS A 177 1.45 -2.07 -26.56
C HIS A 177 2.94 -2.19 -26.78
N GLY A 178 3.34 -2.46 -28.02
CA GLY A 178 4.74 -2.62 -28.40
C GLY A 178 5.58 -1.46 -27.87
N PRO A 179 6.83 -1.72 -27.46
CA PRO A 179 7.74 -0.64 -27.14
C PRO A 179 7.88 0.27 -28.37
N GLY A 180 8.16 1.55 -28.16
CA GLY A 180 8.39 2.49 -29.26
C GLY A 180 9.64 2.10 -30.07
N HIS A 181 10.36 3.07 -30.60
CA HIS A 181 11.62 2.82 -31.33
C HIS A 181 12.81 2.45 -30.39
N ASP A 182 12.53 1.87 -29.21
CA ASP A 182 13.55 1.52 -28.23
C ASP A 182 14.34 0.28 -28.64
N ALA A 183 15.66 0.36 -28.53
CA ALA A 183 16.57 -0.70 -28.95
C ALA A 183 16.63 -1.90 -27.97
N GLN A 184 16.13 -1.72 -26.74
CA GLN A 184 16.18 -2.72 -25.67
C GLN A 184 14.96 -3.66 -25.73
N PRO A 185 15.13 -4.98 -25.54
CA PRO A 185 14.01 -5.89 -25.42
C PRO A 185 13.11 -5.55 -24.23
N HIS A 186 11.80 -5.53 -24.46
CA HIS A 186 10.81 -5.41 -23.39
C HIS A 186 10.46 -6.79 -22.85
N THR A 187 10.57 -6.95 -21.52
CA THR A 187 10.23 -8.17 -20.80
C THR A 187 8.81 -8.09 -20.25
N MET A 188 8.04 -9.16 -20.41
CA MET A 188 6.68 -9.31 -19.91
C MET A 188 6.51 -10.70 -19.29
N MET A 189 5.62 -10.79 -18.31
CA MET A 189 5.21 -12.05 -17.72
C MET A 189 3.82 -12.43 -18.21
N ALA A 190 3.63 -13.72 -18.44
CA ALA A 190 2.37 -14.34 -18.82
C ALA A 190 2.24 -15.71 -18.13
N SER A 191 1.05 -16.28 -18.18
CA SER A 191 0.76 -17.64 -17.69
C SER A 191 -0.10 -18.38 -18.70
N SER A 192 -0.02 -19.70 -18.68
CA SER A 192 -0.86 -20.61 -19.48
C SER A 192 -1.42 -21.70 -18.60
N SER A 193 -2.62 -22.19 -18.92
CA SER A 193 -3.13 -23.45 -18.37
C SER A 193 -2.44 -24.69 -18.95
N MET A 194 -1.76 -24.55 -20.09
CA MET A 194 -1.00 -25.62 -20.75
C MET A 194 0.36 -25.83 -20.08
N HIS A 195 0.79 -27.08 -19.95
CA HIS A 195 2.15 -27.45 -19.57
C HIS A 195 3.12 -27.32 -20.77
N PRO A 196 4.45 -27.19 -20.55
CA PRO A 196 5.40 -26.92 -21.64
C PRO A 196 5.42 -27.99 -22.74
N ASP A 197 5.18 -29.25 -22.39
CA ASP A 197 5.10 -30.39 -23.31
C ASP A 197 3.81 -30.39 -24.14
N GLU A 198 2.74 -29.75 -23.66
CA GLU A 198 1.49 -29.56 -24.37
C GLU A 198 1.54 -28.40 -25.39
N ILE A 199 2.54 -27.52 -25.31
CA ILE A 199 2.65 -26.34 -26.17
C ILE A 199 3.29 -26.72 -27.52
N ALA A 200 2.59 -26.42 -28.61
CA ALA A 200 3.09 -26.61 -29.98
C ALA A 200 3.89 -25.41 -30.49
N ARG A 201 3.44 -24.19 -30.20
CA ARG A 201 4.11 -22.95 -30.64
C ARG A 201 3.59 -21.72 -29.89
N TYR A 202 4.37 -20.65 -29.97
CA TYR A 202 4.03 -19.32 -29.49
C TYR A 202 3.88 -18.39 -30.69
N GLU A 203 2.84 -17.57 -30.69
CA GLU A 203 2.60 -16.57 -31.73
C GLU A 203 2.45 -15.19 -31.08
N ILE A 204 3.20 -14.21 -31.57
CA ILE A 204 2.90 -12.81 -31.28
C ILE A 204 2.02 -12.29 -32.40
N ARG A 205 0.84 -11.79 -32.06
CA ARG A 205 -0.12 -11.25 -33.03
C ARG A 205 -0.44 -9.80 -32.71
N THR A 206 -0.77 -9.01 -33.73
CA THR A 206 -1.38 -7.68 -33.55
C THR A 206 -2.82 -7.83 -33.08
N ALA A 207 -3.45 -6.79 -32.54
CA ALA A 207 -4.88 -6.80 -32.21
C ALA A 207 -5.79 -7.16 -33.40
N THR A 208 -5.34 -6.96 -34.63
CA THR A 208 -6.06 -7.33 -35.86
C THR A 208 -5.85 -8.78 -36.30
N GLY A 209 -5.06 -9.56 -35.55
CA GLY A 209 -4.77 -10.97 -35.83
C GLY A 209 -3.59 -11.22 -36.79
N GLU A 210 -2.89 -10.17 -37.22
CA GLU A 210 -1.68 -10.35 -38.02
C GLU A 210 -0.56 -10.95 -37.15
N ARG A 211 -0.02 -12.10 -37.58
CA ARG A 211 1.13 -12.72 -36.91
C ARG A 211 2.41 -11.93 -37.18
N LEU A 212 3.10 -11.55 -36.11
CA LEU A 212 4.36 -10.83 -36.15
C LEU A 212 5.57 -11.75 -36.10
N VAL A 213 5.54 -12.75 -35.21
CA VAL A 213 6.58 -13.77 -35.09
C VAL A 213 5.97 -15.07 -34.55
N MET A 214 6.55 -16.20 -34.96
CA MET A 214 6.25 -17.54 -34.47
C MET A 214 7.50 -18.13 -33.81
N LEU A 215 7.34 -18.78 -32.67
CA LEU A 215 8.40 -19.54 -32.00
C LEU A 215 7.92 -20.96 -31.75
N GLU A 216 8.71 -21.95 -32.14
CA GLU A 216 8.43 -23.36 -31.88
C GLU A 216 9.38 -23.87 -30.79
N PRO A 217 8.88 -24.42 -29.67
CA PRO A 217 9.75 -25.02 -28.67
C PRO A 217 10.56 -26.17 -29.30
N PRO A 218 11.78 -26.45 -28.78
CA PRO A 218 12.58 -27.58 -29.24
C PRO A 218 11.79 -28.89 -29.10
N SER A 219 11.90 -29.74 -30.13
CA SER A 219 11.26 -31.06 -30.21
C SER A 219 11.89 -32.09 -29.29
#